data_AF-A0A2V5M4X0-F1
#
_entry.id   AF-A0A2V5M4X0-F1
#
_cell.length_a   1.000
_cell.length_b   1.000
_cell.length_c   1.000
_cell.angle_alpha   90.00
_cell.angle_beta   90.00
_cell.angle_gamma   90.00
#
_symmetry.space_group_name_H-M   'P 1'
#
loop_
_entity.id
_entity.type
_entity.pdbx_description
1 polymer ?
#
loop_
_entity_poly.entity_id
_entity_poly.type
_entity_poly.pdbx_seq_one_letter_code
_entity_poly.pdbx_strand_id
1 'polypeptide(L)'
;MLPRKYTQNWCAMLPYKQTSNLIKSNPMKISRIILAVVFALAVSATTLRAVTVPTFSFHENGQGQLELPPLFGGGVIPLPGTLMSDPGPGGLMSALAFTAHPQAAPFPEGDVVLLDASGHISDILRFDTEINPGPGSPQLIFFYSNDHGGRLADTGLPSSMFSNTVIIQENPSGPTVYTPVAGQPGFSSDSPLGDSFLIFSAPDTGSTFLMLGAAIAGFLFLRRKMAAM
;
A
#
# COMPACT_ATOMS: atom_id res chain seq x y z
N MET A 1 24.92 3.53 104.34
CA MET A 1 25.16 2.09 104.13
C MET A 1 23.82 1.48 103.71
N LEU A 2 23.78 0.69 102.62
CA LEU A 2 22.57 0.03 102.08
C LEU A 2 21.91 -0.93 103.12
N PRO A 3 20.59 -1.23 103.06
CA PRO A 3 19.88 -1.82 101.91
C PRO A 3 18.53 -1.09 101.59
N ARG A 4 17.44 -1.61 100.97
CA ARG A 4 16.97 -2.99 100.64
C ARG A 4 16.09 -3.03 99.35
N LYS A 5 15.62 -4.23 99.00
CA LYS A 5 14.81 -4.65 97.82
C LYS A 5 13.31 -4.28 97.94
N TYR A 6 12.56 -4.19 96.82
CA TYR A 6 11.62 -5.24 96.34
C TYR A 6 10.89 -4.89 95.01
N THR A 7 10.74 -5.90 94.11
CA THR A 7 9.68 -6.16 93.07
C THR A 7 9.04 -5.06 92.21
N GLN A 8 8.41 -5.29 91.04
CA GLN A 8 8.37 -6.34 90.00
C GLN A 8 7.19 -5.93 89.08
N ASN A 9 7.32 -5.98 87.75
CA ASN A 9 6.25 -6.48 86.85
C ASN A 9 6.66 -6.49 85.38
N TRP A 10 6.06 -7.43 84.66
CA TRP A 10 6.32 -7.75 83.26
C TRP A 10 5.38 -6.98 82.35
N CYS A 11 5.87 -6.61 81.16
CA CYS A 11 5.00 -6.51 79.99
C CYS A 11 5.79 -6.98 78.77
N ALA A 12 5.37 -8.11 78.19
CA ALA A 12 6.01 -8.68 77.01
C ALA A 12 5.45 -8.01 75.76
N MET A 13 6.33 -7.50 74.88
CA MET A 13 5.94 -7.02 73.55
C MET A 13 6.78 -7.73 72.50
N LEU A 14 6.11 -8.48 71.62
CA LEU A 14 6.72 -9.34 70.62
C LEU A 14 7.39 -8.51 69.50
N PRO A 15 8.52 -8.97 68.92
CA PRO A 15 9.10 -8.32 67.76
C PRO A 15 8.21 -8.54 66.52
N TYR A 16 7.68 -7.45 65.97
CA TYR A 16 6.96 -7.44 64.70
C TYR A 16 7.91 -7.78 63.54
N LYS A 17 7.78 -8.98 62.98
CA LYS A 17 8.62 -9.47 61.89
C LYS A 17 8.10 -8.98 60.54
N GLN A 18 8.51 -7.78 60.13
CA GLN A 18 8.13 -7.18 58.85
C GLN A 18 8.82 -7.90 57.68
N THR A 19 8.16 -8.92 57.11
CA THR A 19 8.61 -9.57 55.88
C THR A 19 8.32 -8.68 54.66
N SER A 20 9.34 -7.97 54.19
CA SER A 20 9.30 -7.26 52.91
C SER A 20 9.30 -8.27 51.76
N ASN A 21 8.10 -8.56 51.22
CA ASN A 21 7.95 -9.30 49.96
C ASN A 21 8.37 -8.41 48.77
N LEU A 22 9.68 -8.22 48.63
CA LEU A 22 10.29 -7.71 47.41
C LEU A 22 10.06 -8.74 46.31
N ILE A 23 9.04 -8.49 45.47
CA ILE A 23 8.79 -9.25 44.25
C ILE A 23 10.02 -9.09 43.36
N LYS A 24 10.89 -10.12 43.38
CA LYS A 24 12.10 -10.20 42.58
C LYS A 24 11.71 -10.44 41.12
N SER A 25 11.30 -9.36 40.44
CA SER A 25 10.98 -9.38 39.02
C SER A 25 12.23 -9.79 38.25
N ASN A 26 12.21 -10.99 37.66
CA ASN A 26 13.34 -11.51 36.91
C ASN A 26 13.59 -10.62 35.67
N PRO A 27 14.69 -9.85 35.58
CA PRO A 27 14.87 -8.82 34.56
C PRO A 27 14.88 -9.40 33.13
N MET A 28 15.27 -10.67 32.99
CA MET A 28 15.21 -11.42 31.73
C MET A 28 13.81 -11.58 31.12
N LYS A 29 12.73 -11.59 31.91
CA LYS A 29 11.37 -11.76 31.37
C LYS A 29 10.83 -10.45 30.78
N ILE A 30 11.10 -9.33 31.43
CA ILE A 30 10.67 -7.99 30.99
C ILE A 30 11.41 -7.58 29.71
N SER A 31 12.74 -7.77 29.66
CA SER A 31 13.57 -7.46 28.48
C SER A 31 13.09 -8.16 27.20
N ARG A 32 12.64 -9.42 27.28
CA ARG A 32 12.19 -10.20 26.12
C ARG A 32 10.85 -9.72 25.55
N ILE A 33 9.93 -9.25 26.41
CA ILE A 33 8.64 -8.71 25.97
C ILE A 33 8.86 -7.37 25.26
N ILE A 34 9.68 -6.48 25.84
CA ILE A 34 10.02 -5.19 25.22
C ILE A 34 10.66 -5.39 23.84
N LEU A 35 11.61 -6.32 23.71
CA LEU A 35 12.27 -6.59 22.42
C LEU A 35 11.30 -7.13 21.36
N ALA A 36 10.35 -7.99 21.74
CA ALA A 36 9.33 -8.51 20.82
C ALA A 36 8.34 -7.42 20.37
N VAL A 37 7.95 -6.51 21.28
CA VAL A 37 7.09 -5.35 20.97
C VAL A 37 7.81 -4.37 20.03
N VAL A 38 9.09 -4.07 20.28
CA VAL A 38 9.91 -3.22 19.39
C VAL A 38 10.07 -3.84 18.00
N PHE A 39 10.27 -5.16 17.91
CA PHE A 39 10.36 -5.84 16.62
C PHE A 39 9.03 -5.83 15.86
N ALA A 40 7.90 -6.01 16.55
CA ALA A 40 6.56 -5.90 15.95
C ALA A 40 6.25 -4.47 15.45
N LEU A 41 6.66 -3.44 16.21
CA LEU A 41 6.54 -2.03 15.81
C LEU A 41 7.46 -1.65 14.65
N ALA A 42 8.66 -2.24 14.56
CA ALA A 42 9.58 -2.02 13.45
C ALA A 42 9.06 -2.63 12.12
N VAL A 43 8.33 -3.75 12.20
CA VAL A 43 7.71 -4.41 11.03
C VAL A 43 6.47 -3.66 10.53
N SER A 44 5.79 -2.88 11.37
CA SER A 44 4.65 -2.03 10.98
C SER A 44 5.02 -0.59 10.62
N ALA A 45 6.32 -0.28 10.49
CA ALA A 45 6.79 0.97 9.91
C ALA A 45 6.63 0.95 8.37
N THR A 46 5.37 1.02 7.90
CA THR A 46 5.10 1.48 6.54
C THR A 46 5.74 2.85 6.37
N THR A 47 6.72 2.96 5.47
CA THR A 47 7.30 4.26 5.15
C THR A 47 6.21 5.10 4.51
N LEU A 48 5.67 6.08 5.23
CA LEU A 48 4.91 7.17 4.61
C LEU A 48 5.87 7.86 3.63
N ARG A 49 5.78 7.49 2.36
CA ARG A 49 6.38 8.28 1.28
C ARG A 49 5.50 9.50 1.14
N ALA A 50 6.10 10.68 1.29
CA ALA A 50 5.41 11.92 1.02
C ALA A 50 5.15 12.00 -0.49
N VAL A 51 3.88 11.81 -0.88
CA VAL A 51 3.40 12.02 -2.24
C VAL A 51 3.51 13.51 -2.55
N THR A 52 4.32 13.89 -3.54
CA THR A 52 4.62 15.29 -3.87
C THR A 52 3.74 15.84 -4.98
N VAL A 53 3.16 14.97 -5.81
CA VAL A 53 2.21 15.27 -6.90
C VAL A 53 1.06 14.28 -6.85
N PRO A 54 -0.18 14.63 -7.24
CA PRO A 54 -1.28 13.66 -7.36
C PRO A 54 -0.83 12.41 -8.12
N THR A 55 -0.97 11.25 -7.47
CA THR A 55 -0.44 9.98 -7.98
C THR A 55 -1.55 8.96 -8.10
N PHE A 56 -1.92 8.65 -9.35
CA PHE A 56 -2.79 7.54 -9.69
C PHE A 56 -1.97 6.24 -9.64
N SER A 57 -2.58 5.17 -9.13
CA SER A 57 -2.04 3.80 -9.18
C SER A 57 -3.09 2.89 -9.77
N PHE A 58 -2.72 2.08 -10.76
CA PHE A 58 -3.60 1.11 -11.41
C PHE A 58 -2.93 -0.26 -11.43
N HIS A 59 -3.65 -1.28 -10.96
CA HIS A 59 -3.24 -2.67 -10.95
C HIS A 59 -4.19 -3.47 -11.86
N GLU A 60 -3.64 -4.42 -12.62
CA GLU A 60 -4.39 -5.30 -13.53
C GLU A 60 -5.44 -6.19 -12.86
N ASN A 61 -5.40 -6.31 -11.54
CA ASN A 61 -6.41 -7.00 -10.75
C ASN A 61 -7.65 -6.13 -10.45
N GLY A 62 -7.72 -4.91 -10.99
CA GLY A 62 -8.80 -3.95 -10.76
C GLY A 62 -8.68 -3.14 -9.48
N GLN A 63 -7.56 -3.22 -8.76
CA GLN A 63 -7.28 -2.28 -7.68
C GLN A 63 -6.70 -0.99 -8.27
N GLY A 64 -7.38 0.13 -8.05
CA GLY A 64 -6.88 1.44 -8.39
C GLY A 64 -7.05 2.42 -7.23
N GLN A 65 -6.23 3.47 -7.22
CA GLN A 65 -6.32 4.55 -6.22
C GLN A 65 -5.70 5.85 -6.75
N LEU A 66 -6.10 6.97 -6.17
CA LEU A 66 -5.47 8.28 -6.31
C LEU A 66 -4.97 8.74 -4.95
N GLU A 67 -3.66 8.90 -4.81
CA GLU A 67 -3.02 9.49 -3.63
C GLU A 67 -2.81 11.00 -3.84
N LEU A 68 -3.34 11.81 -2.92
CA LEU A 68 -3.23 13.27 -2.97
C LEU A 68 -2.07 13.76 -2.08
N PRO A 69 -1.27 14.74 -2.55
CA PRO A 69 -0.26 15.37 -1.71
C PRO A 69 -0.83 15.99 -0.42
N PRO A 70 -0.01 16.16 0.63
CA PRO A 70 -0.42 16.82 1.88
C PRO A 70 -0.99 18.24 1.67
N LEU A 71 -0.53 18.95 0.63
CA LEU A 71 -1.04 20.27 0.24
C LEU A 71 -2.54 20.24 -0.14
N PHE A 72 -3.05 19.10 -0.60
CA PHE A 72 -4.45 18.83 -0.94
C PHE A 72 -5.16 17.94 0.09
N GLY A 73 -4.63 17.86 1.31
CA GLY A 73 -5.24 17.12 2.42
C GLY A 73 -4.74 15.69 2.62
N GLY A 74 -3.82 15.18 1.79
CA GLY A 74 -3.13 13.90 2.06
C GLY A 74 -4.00 12.64 1.99
N GLY A 75 -5.12 12.69 1.27
CA GLY A 75 -6.08 11.59 1.18
C GLY A 75 -5.71 10.52 0.15
N VAL A 76 -6.27 9.32 0.33
CA VAL A 76 -6.27 8.25 -0.67
C VAL A 76 -7.71 8.01 -1.12
N ILE A 77 -7.97 8.13 -2.41
CA ILE A 77 -9.29 7.93 -3.02
C ILE A 77 -9.25 6.59 -3.78
N PRO A 78 -10.04 5.57 -3.40
CA PRO A 78 -10.07 4.31 -4.13
C PRO A 78 -10.74 4.50 -5.50
N LEU A 79 -10.12 3.94 -6.53
CA LEU A 79 -10.62 3.90 -7.90
C LEU A 79 -10.83 2.41 -8.27
N PRO A 80 -11.96 1.79 -7.89
CA PRO A 80 -12.20 0.38 -8.19
C PRO A 80 -12.37 0.19 -9.71
N GLY A 81 -11.63 -0.76 -10.27
CA GLY A 81 -11.74 -1.15 -11.67
C GLY A 81 -12.95 -2.05 -11.93
N THR A 82 -13.56 -1.90 -13.10
CA THR A 82 -14.69 -2.72 -13.56
C THR A 82 -14.50 -3.11 -15.03
N LEU A 83 -15.02 -4.27 -15.44
CA LEU A 83 -14.99 -4.67 -16.85
C LEU A 83 -16.15 -4.00 -17.60
N MET A 84 -15.84 -3.24 -18.65
CA MET A 84 -16.83 -2.62 -19.53
C MET A 84 -16.33 -2.54 -20.98
N SER A 85 -17.18 -2.10 -21.90
CA SER A 85 -16.75 -1.86 -23.29
C SER A 85 -15.93 -0.59 -23.39
N ASP A 86 -14.77 -0.68 -24.05
CA ASP A 86 -14.01 0.47 -24.53
C ASP A 86 -14.64 0.97 -25.85
N PRO A 87 -15.10 2.23 -25.95
CA PRO A 87 -15.63 2.80 -27.18
C PRO A 87 -14.54 3.34 -28.12
N GLY A 88 -13.30 3.43 -27.65
CA GLY A 88 -12.16 3.93 -28.40
C GLY A 88 -11.76 3.03 -29.60
N PRO A 89 -10.83 3.50 -30.46
CA PRO A 89 -10.43 2.80 -31.67
C PRO A 89 -9.99 1.36 -31.37
N GLY A 90 -10.67 0.40 -32.01
CA GLY A 90 -10.36 -1.03 -31.86
C GLY A 90 -10.50 -1.60 -30.44
N GLY A 91 -11.17 -0.88 -29.54
CA GLY A 91 -11.40 -1.26 -28.14
C GLY A 91 -12.17 -2.57 -27.98
N LEU A 92 -12.06 -3.18 -26.81
CA LEU A 92 -12.67 -4.48 -26.51
C LEU A 92 -13.99 -4.32 -25.74
N MET A 93 -14.91 -5.26 -25.97
CA MET A 93 -16.22 -5.34 -25.26
C MET A 93 -16.11 -5.55 -23.75
N SER A 94 -14.94 -5.94 -23.27
CA SER A 94 -14.63 -6.20 -21.86
C SER A 94 -13.17 -5.84 -21.65
N ALA A 95 -12.93 -4.57 -21.32
CA ALA A 95 -11.65 -3.99 -20.93
C ALA A 95 -11.73 -3.56 -19.45
N LEU A 96 -10.62 -3.61 -18.72
CA LEU A 96 -10.58 -3.15 -17.32
C LEU A 96 -10.58 -1.62 -17.29
N ALA A 97 -11.70 -1.02 -16.93
CA ALA A 97 -11.87 0.43 -16.85
C ALA A 97 -11.83 0.93 -15.41
N PHE A 98 -11.14 2.05 -15.22
CA PHE A 98 -11.14 2.85 -14.02
C PHE A 98 -11.82 4.19 -14.30
N THR A 99 -12.75 4.58 -13.42
CA THR A 99 -13.33 5.92 -13.45
C THR A 99 -12.41 6.89 -12.75
N ALA A 100 -11.69 7.72 -13.52
CA ALA A 100 -10.96 8.85 -12.97
C ALA A 100 -11.94 9.87 -12.36
N HIS A 101 -11.54 10.50 -11.25
CA HIS A 101 -12.35 11.51 -10.58
C HIS A 101 -12.67 12.66 -11.56
N PRO A 102 -13.91 13.19 -11.58
CA PRO A 102 -14.28 14.27 -12.50
C PRO A 102 -13.32 15.46 -12.39
N GLN A 103 -12.92 15.96 -13.56
CA GLN A 103 -12.07 17.14 -13.76
C GLN A 103 -12.86 18.27 -14.43
N ALA A 104 -12.37 19.51 -14.36
CA ALA A 104 -13.02 20.64 -15.01
C ALA A 104 -12.73 20.66 -16.53
N ALA A 105 -11.53 20.26 -16.93
CA ALA A 105 -11.15 19.97 -18.30
C ALA A 105 -10.91 18.45 -18.52
N PRO A 106 -11.32 17.88 -19.66
CA PRO A 106 -10.93 16.52 -20.02
C PRO A 106 -9.43 16.44 -20.32
N PHE A 107 -8.82 15.30 -19.99
CA PHE A 107 -7.48 14.94 -20.44
C PHE A 107 -7.47 14.79 -21.97
N PRO A 108 -6.33 14.98 -22.66
CA PRO A 108 -6.15 14.48 -24.01
C PRO A 108 -6.34 12.96 -24.04
N GLU A 109 -7.17 12.49 -24.97
CA GLU A 109 -7.34 11.06 -25.28
C GLU A 109 -6.03 10.48 -25.83
N GLY A 110 -5.84 9.19 -25.63
CA GLY A 110 -4.77 8.44 -26.29
C GLY A 110 -4.24 7.24 -25.52
N ASP A 111 -3.22 6.61 -26.08
CA ASP A 111 -2.66 5.35 -25.59
C ASP A 111 -1.25 5.54 -25.02
N VAL A 112 -1.02 4.99 -23.83
CA VAL A 112 0.32 4.75 -23.28
C VAL A 112 0.62 3.26 -23.45
N VAL A 113 1.54 2.95 -24.37
CA VAL A 113 1.95 1.59 -24.70
C VAL A 113 3.18 1.22 -23.89
N LEU A 114 3.08 0.13 -23.12
CA LEU A 114 4.17 -0.42 -22.34
C LEU A 114 4.84 -1.53 -23.14
N LEU A 115 6.17 -1.46 -23.24
CA LEU A 115 6.99 -2.48 -23.88
C LEU A 115 7.69 -3.37 -22.85
N ASP A 116 7.64 -4.68 -23.07
CA ASP A 116 8.41 -5.65 -22.31
C ASP A 116 9.92 -5.52 -22.58
N ALA A 117 10.75 -6.26 -21.83
CA ALA A 117 12.20 -6.24 -21.96
C ALA A 117 12.74 -6.73 -23.32
N SER A 118 11.88 -7.29 -24.19
CA SER A 118 12.19 -7.70 -25.56
C SER A 118 11.66 -6.75 -26.64
N GLY A 119 10.93 -5.69 -26.24
CA GLY A 119 10.36 -4.68 -27.14
C GLY A 119 8.99 -5.05 -27.73
N HIS A 120 8.33 -6.09 -27.23
CA HIS A 120 6.94 -6.39 -27.57
C HIS A 120 5.99 -5.59 -26.67
N ILE A 121 4.76 -5.36 -27.12
CA ILE A 121 3.74 -4.72 -26.27
C ILE A 121 3.31 -5.74 -25.21
N SER A 122 3.57 -5.41 -23.94
CA SER A 122 2.98 -6.09 -22.79
C SER A 122 1.59 -5.52 -22.53
N ASP A 123 1.53 -4.22 -22.24
CA ASP A 123 0.31 -3.58 -21.72
C ASP A 123 0.00 -2.25 -22.39
N ILE A 124 -1.24 -1.80 -22.24
CA ILE A 124 -1.69 -0.47 -22.69
C ILE A 124 -2.56 0.16 -21.61
N LEU A 125 -2.19 1.38 -21.21
CA LEU A 125 -3.04 2.28 -20.44
C LEU A 125 -3.64 3.33 -21.39
N ARG A 126 -4.93 3.20 -21.67
CA ARG A 126 -5.69 4.03 -22.60
C ARG A 126 -6.50 5.07 -21.84
N PHE A 127 -6.39 6.32 -22.26
CA PHE A 127 -7.16 7.45 -21.75
C PHE A 127 -8.25 7.80 -22.76
N ASP A 128 -9.51 7.74 -22.34
CA ASP A 128 -10.66 8.02 -23.19
C ASP A 128 -11.67 8.92 -22.47
N THR A 129 -12.37 9.77 -23.22
CA THR A 129 -13.45 10.57 -22.64
C THR A 129 -14.75 9.77 -22.60
N GLU A 130 -15.59 10.00 -21.59
CA GLU A 130 -16.96 9.45 -21.63
C GLU A 130 -17.68 10.01 -22.86
N ILE A 131 -18.48 9.18 -23.55
CA ILE A 131 -19.05 9.39 -24.90
C ILE A 131 -19.79 10.75 -25.11
N ASN A 132 -20.10 11.50 -24.05
CA ASN A 132 -20.49 12.92 -24.13
C ASN A 132 -19.83 13.72 -22.98
N PRO A 133 -18.59 14.23 -23.14
CA PRO A 133 -17.90 14.88 -22.05
C PRO A 133 -18.44 16.30 -21.81
N GLY A 134 -19.10 16.49 -20.66
CA GLY A 134 -19.38 17.81 -20.10
C GLY A 134 -18.32 18.24 -19.09
N PRO A 135 -18.28 19.52 -18.69
CA PRO A 135 -17.47 19.95 -17.55
C PRO A 135 -17.86 19.17 -16.30
N GLY A 136 -16.90 18.47 -15.67
CA GLY A 136 -17.18 17.57 -14.55
C GLY A 136 -17.70 16.18 -14.93
N SER A 137 -17.64 15.77 -16.20
CA SER A 137 -17.84 14.35 -16.55
C SER A 137 -16.73 13.48 -15.94
N PRO A 138 -17.04 12.23 -15.55
CA PRO A 138 -16.02 11.22 -15.28
C PRO A 138 -15.19 10.96 -16.56
N GLN A 139 -13.95 10.53 -16.37
CA GLN A 139 -13.08 10.13 -17.48
C GLN A 139 -12.72 8.66 -17.30
N LEU A 140 -12.53 7.94 -18.41
CA LEU A 140 -12.29 6.51 -18.39
C LEU A 140 -10.83 6.22 -18.70
N ILE A 141 -10.21 5.40 -17.86
CA ILE A 141 -8.86 4.90 -18.07
C ILE A 141 -8.95 3.39 -18.19
N PHE A 142 -8.66 2.86 -19.37
CA PHE A 142 -8.68 1.42 -19.65
C PHE A 142 -7.27 0.83 -19.50
N PHE A 143 -7.17 -0.33 -18.89
CA PHE A 143 -5.94 -1.09 -18.72
C PHE A 143 -6.08 -2.43 -19.43
N TYR A 144 -5.26 -2.63 -20.45
CA TYR A 144 -5.13 -3.85 -21.22
C TYR A 144 -3.80 -4.54 -20.91
N SER A 145 -3.80 -5.87 -20.78
CA SER A 145 -2.59 -6.69 -20.68
C SER A 145 -2.60 -7.86 -21.65
N ASN A 146 -1.40 -8.25 -22.07
CA ASN A 146 -1.07 -9.38 -22.93
C ASN A 146 -0.32 -10.49 -22.15
N ASP A 147 -0.21 -10.41 -20.82
CA ASP A 147 0.55 -11.36 -19.99
C ASP A 147 -0.13 -12.75 -19.82
N HIS A 148 -1.44 -12.80 -20.04
CA HIS A 148 -2.31 -13.97 -19.85
C HIS A 148 -2.25 -14.61 -18.45
N GLY A 149 -1.97 -13.82 -17.40
CA GLY A 149 -1.83 -14.26 -16.00
C GLY A 149 -3.11 -14.67 -15.26
N GLY A 150 -4.30 -14.44 -15.84
CA GLY A 150 -5.62 -14.68 -15.24
C GLY A 150 -6.19 -13.51 -14.42
N ARG A 151 -5.76 -12.26 -14.65
CA ARG A 151 -6.27 -11.05 -13.99
C ARG A 151 -7.36 -10.36 -14.83
N LEU A 152 -7.77 -9.14 -14.44
CA LEU A 152 -8.86 -8.43 -15.10
C LEU A 152 -8.42 -7.63 -16.34
N ALA A 153 -7.14 -7.24 -16.44
CA ALA A 153 -6.61 -6.54 -17.61
C ALA A 153 -6.36 -7.47 -18.81
N ASP A 154 -6.22 -8.78 -18.57
CA ASP A 154 -5.81 -9.88 -19.47
C ASP A 154 -6.86 -10.22 -20.55
N THR A 155 -7.42 -9.18 -21.13
CA THR A 155 -8.51 -9.16 -22.09
C THR A 155 -8.00 -9.24 -23.52
N GLY A 156 -6.68 -9.14 -23.70
CA GLY A 156 -6.00 -8.90 -24.97
C GLY A 156 -5.72 -7.41 -25.16
N LEU A 157 -5.08 -7.07 -26.29
CA LEU A 157 -4.80 -5.69 -26.66
C LEU A 157 -5.86 -5.16 -27.64
N PRO A 158 -6.17 -3.84 -27.63
CA PRO A 158 -7.03 -3.22 -28.62
C PRO A 158 -6.47 -3.38 -30.03
N SER A 159 -7.35 -3.58 -31.00
CA SER A 159 -7.00 -3.86 -32.40
C SER A 159 -6.53 -2.63 -33.20
N SER A 160 -6.64 -1.44 -32.61
CA SER A 160 -6.13 -0.17 -33.12
C SER A 160 -5.73 0.72 -31.96
N MET A 161 -4.82 1.66 -32.21
CA MET A 161 -4.46 2.71 -31.25
C MET A 161 -5.08 4.05 -31.64
N PHE A 162 -5.18 4.95 -30.68
CA PHE A 162 -5.38 6.38 -30.91
C PHE A 162 -4.15 6.99 -31.62
N SER A 163 -4.38 8.07 -32.38
CA SER A 163 -3.28 8.81 -33.03
C SER A 163 -2.32 9.46 -32.04
N ASN A 164 -2.81 9.80 -30.84
CA ASN A 164 -2.00 10.24 -29.71
C ASN A 164 -1.50 9.01 -28.95
N THR A 165 -0.33 8.50 -29.34
CA THR A 165 0.31 7.34 -28.69
C THR A 165 1.65 7.75 -28.08
N VAL A 166 1.89 7.38 -26.83
CA VAL A 166 3.19 7.44 -26.15
C VAL A 166 3.66 6.00 -25.91
N ILE A 167 4.93 5.72 -26.21
CA ILE A 167 5.52 4.39 -26.00
C ILE A 167 6.60 4.49 -24.91
N ILE A 168 6.52 3.65 -23.89
CA ILE A 168 7.46 3.59 -22.77
C ILE A 168 7.94 2.17 -22.50
N GLN A 169 9.11 2.05 -21.89
CA GLN A 169 9.64 0.77 -21.42
C GLN A 169 8.99 0.42 -20.08
N GLU A 170 8.45 -0.79 -19.95
CA GLU A 170 7.93 -1.32 -18.69
C GLU A 170 9.06 -1.53 -17.67
N ASN A 171 8.75 -1.32 -16.38
CA ASN A 171 9.66 -1.61 -15.27
C ASN A 171 9.50 -3.07 -14.78
N PRO A 172 10.45 -3.98 -15.04
CA PRO A 172 10.31 -5.41 -14.70
C PRO A 172 10.46 -5.71 -13.19
N SER A 173 10.52 -4.71 -12.32
CA SER A 173 10.82 -4.87 -10.89
C SER A 173 10.01 -3.94 -9.97
N GLY A 174 8.91 -3.38 -10.46
CA GLY A 174 8.02 -2.51 -9.70
C GLY A 174 7.03 -1.79 -10.62
N PRO A 175 6.33 -0.74 -10.15
CA PRO A 175 5.45 0.02 -11.03
C PRO A 175 6.23 0.70 -12.15
N THR A 176 5.65 0.68 -13.35
CA THR A 176 6.03 1.58 -14.44
C THR A 176 5.49 2.97 -14.14
N VAL A 177 6.34 4.00 -14.22
CA VAL A 177 5.96 5.38 -13.90
C VAL A 177 5.76 6.17 -15.18
N TYR A 178 4.58 6.74 -15.36
CA TYR A 178 4.25 7.65 -16.45
C TYR A 178 3.86 9.03 -15.89
N THR A 179 4.45 10.09 -16.44
CA THR A 179 4.17 11.48 -16.05
C THR A 179 3.91 12.26 -17.34
N PRO A 180 2.65 12.51 -17.71
CA PRO A 180 2.31 13.15 -18.97
C PRO A 180 2.78 14.61 -19.00
N VAL A 181 3.20 15.07 -20.19
CA VAL A 181 3.37 16.50 -20.50
C VAL A 181 2.25 17.00 -21.40
N ALA A 182 2.14 18.32 -21.56
CA ALA A 182 1.06 18.96 -22.31
C ALA A 182 0.86 18.35 -23.72
N GLY A 183 -0.37 17.86 -23.97
CA GLY A 183 -0.78 17.21 -25.21
C GLY A 183 -0.65 15.68 -25.21
N GLN A 184 0.05 15.08 -24.25
CA GLN A 184 0.13 13.62 -24.11
C GLN A 184 -1.14 13.04 -23.44
N PRO A 185 -1.42 11.72 -23.62
CA PRO A 185 -2.56 11.07 -23.00
C PRO A 185 -2.56 11.24 -21.49
N GLY A 186 -3.71 11.58 -20.89
CA GLY A 186 -3.83 11.74 -19.44
C GLY A 186 -3.23 13.03 -18.85
N PHE A 187 -2.80 14.00 -19.66
CA PHE A 187 -2.34 15.30 -19.17
C PHE A 187 -3.49 16.17 -18.63
N SER A 188 -3.50 16.52 -17.34
CA SER A 188 -4.47 17.48 -16.79
C SER A 188 -3.90 18.91 -16.77
N SER A 189 -4.68 19.87 -17.27
CA SER A 189 -4.46 21.31 -17.01
C SER A 189 -4.86 21.73 -15.59
N ASP A 190 -5.67 20.92 -14.91
CA ASP A 190 -6.30 21.29 -13.65
C ASP A 190 -5.43 20.92 -12.43
N SER A 191 -4.39 20.11 -12.65
CA SER A 191 -3.41 19.71 -11.65
C SER A 191 -2.21 20.66 -11.66
N PRO A 192 -2.10 21.62 -10.73
CA PRO A 192 -1.04 22.63 -10.75
C PRO A 192 0.35 22.08 -10.40
N LEU A 193 0.43 20.82 -9.94
CA LEU A 193 1.68 20.10 -9.69
C LEU A 193 1.98 19.05 -10.78
N GLY A 194 1.07 18.86 -11.76
CA GLY A 194 1.05 17.73 -12.68
C GLY A 194 0.58 16.44 -11.99
N ASP A 195 0.17 15.46 -12.80
CA ASP A 195 -0.26 14.14 -12.35
C ASP A 195 0.79 13.07 -12.66
N SER A 196 0.83 12.01 -11.85
CA SER A 196 1.71 10.84 -12.05
C SER A 196 0.89 9.56 -12.04
N PHE A 197 1.27 8.59 -12.88
CA PHE A 197 0.60 7.32 -13.06
C PHE A 197 1.56 6.17 -12.75
N LEU A 198 1.20 5.33 -11.79
CA LEU A 198 1.90 4.10 -11.43
C LEU A 198 1.12 2.90 -11.98
N ILE A 199 1.76 2.15 -12.87
CA ILE A 199 1.14 1.03 -13.60
C ILE A 199 1.76 -0.27 -13.08
N PHE A 200 0.94 -1.14 -12.50
CA PHE A 200 1.36 -2.36 -11.82
C PHE A 200 0.98 -3.60 -12.65
N SER A 201 1.87 -3.96 -13.57
CA SER A 201 1.75 -5.11 -14.48
C SER A 201 2.20 -6.44 -13.89
N ALA A 202 3.00 -6.44 -12.81
CA ALA A 202 3.41 -7.66 -12.12
C ALA A 202 2.51 -7.94 -10.89
N PRO A 203 2.25 -9.21 -10.53
CA PRO A 203 1.46 -9.51 -9.35
C PRO A 203 2.34 -9.31 -8.09
N ASP A 204 1.78 -8.66 -7.06
CA ASP A 204 2.43 -8.35 -5.76
C ASP A 204 2.77 -9.60 -4.93
N THR A 205 3.65 -10.44 -5.47
CA THR A 205 3.91 -11.82 -5.01
C THR A 205 4.95 -11.91 -3.90
N GLY A 206 5.82 -10.90 -3.74
CA GLY A 206 6.90 -10.95 -2.75
C GLY A 206 6.47 -10.64 -1.32
N SER A 207 5.66 -9.58 -1.13
CA SER A 207 5.54 -8.89 0.16
C SER A 207 4.68 -9.66 1.18
N THR A 208 3.52 -10.16 0.75
CA THR A 208 2.52 -10.80 1.62
C THR A 208 2.95 -12.18 2.11
N PHE A 209 3.49 -13.01 1.21
CA PHE A 209 4.02 -14.34 1.57
C PHE A 209 5.27 -14.24 2.46
N LEU A 210 6.12 -13.24 2.26
CA LEU A 210 7.30 -13.02 3.11
C LEU A 210 6.88 -12.57 4.53
N MET A 211 5.89 -11.68 4.66
CA MET A 211 5.31 -11.34 5.97
C MET A 211 4.65 -12.54 6.65
N LEU A 212 3.86 -13.35 5.92
CA LEU A 212 3.22 -14.54 6.47
C LEU A 212 4.26 -15.59 6.92
N GLY A 213 5.29 -15.82 6.11
CA GLY A 213 6.42 -16.71 6.44
C GLY A 213 7.18 -16.24 7.68
N ALA A 214 7.47 -14.94 7.78
CA ALA A 214 8.11 -14.34 8.95
C ALA A 214 7.25 -14.47 10.23
N ALA A 215 5.94 -14.25 10.12
CA ALA A 215 5.00 -14.40 11.23
C ALA A 215 4.94 -15.86 11.74
N ILE A 216 4.84 -16.84 10.83
CA ILE A 216 4.82 -18.27 11.17
C ILE A 216 6.17 -18.70 11.80
N ALA A 217 7.30 -18.27 11.23
CA ALA A 217 8.63 -18.57 11.77
C ALA A 217 8.82 -18.00 13.18
N GLY A 218 8.39 -16.75 13.42
CA GLY A 218 8.41 -16.12 14.75
C GLY A 218 7.56 -16.88 15.77
N PHE A 219 6.36 -17.31 15.38
CA PHE A 219 5.46 -18.08 16.25
C PHE A 219 6.04 -19.45 16.63
N LEU A 220 6.63 -20.17 15.67
CA LEU A 220 7.29 -21.46 15.91
C LEU A 220 8.51 -21.32 16.84
N PHE A 221 9.30 -20.25 16.70
CA PHE A 221 10.44 -19.98 17.56
C PHE A 221 10.02 -19.70 19.02
N LEU A 222 8.96 -18.91 19.21
CA LEU A 222 8.36 -18.68 20.53
C LEU A 222 7.86 -19.99 21.16
N ARG A 223 7.16 -20.83 20.40
CA ARG A 223 6.59 -22.10 20.90
C ARG A 223 7.67 -23.09 21.35
N ARG A 224 8.75 -23.26 20.58
CA ARG A 224 9.90 -24.10 20.96
C ARG A 224 10.58 -23.63 22.26
N LYS A 225 10.68 -22.31 22.46
CA LYS A 225 11.34 -21.72 23.63
C LYS A 225 10.54 -21.87 24.93
N MET A 226 9.22 -22.03 24.84
CA MET A 226 8.36 -22.29 26.00
C MET A 226 8.29 -23.78 26.39
N ALA A 227 8.54 -24.70 25.46
CA ALA A 227 8.56 -26.15 25.73
C ALA A 227 9.89 -26.66 26.33
N ALA A 228 10.89 -25.78 26.47
CA ALA A 228 12.23 -26.09 27.00
C ALA A 228 12.51 -25.37 28.34
N MET A 229 11.45 -24.99 29.06
CA MET A 229 11.47 -24.36 30.39
C MET A 229 10.52 -25.09 31.33
#